data_AF-A0A972ZLG8-F1
#
_entry.id   AF-A0A972ZLG8-F1
#
_cell.length_a   1.000
_cell.length_b   1.000
_cell.length_c   1.000
_cell.angle_alpha   90.00
_cell.angle_beta   90.00
_cell.angle_gamma   90.00
#
_symmetry.space_group_name_H-M   'P 1'
#
loop_
_entity.id
_entity.type
_entity.pdbx_description
1 polymer ?
#
loop_
_entity_poly.entity_id
_entity_poly.type
_entity_poly.pdbx_seq_one_letter_code
_entity_poly.pdbx_strand_id
1 'polypeptide(L)' 'MSFDSAFHEVPTPTNPIGAKGAGEAGAVGALPTMMNAIVNALNPLGVEHVQMPATPERIWRAINNAA' A
#
# COMPACT_ATOMS: atom_id res chain seq x y z
N MET A 1 -9.11 16.11 0.33
CA MET A 1 -8.55 14.75 0.30
C MET A 1 -9.66 13.82 0.76
N SER A 2 -10.15 12.94 -0.12
CA SER A 2 -11.22 11.99 0.17
C SER A 2 -10.64 10.58 0.20
N PHE A 3 -11.21 9.70 1.02
CA PHE A 3 -10.91 8.28 1.01
C PHE A 3 -12.23 7.51 1.02
N ASP A 4 -12.28 6.42 0.26
CA ASP A 4 -13.43 5.52 0.23
C ASP A 4 -13.18 4.34 1.17
N SER A 5 -14.21 3.97 1.94
CA SER A 5 -14.16 2.84 2.87
C SER A 5 -15.39 1.96 2.70
N ALA A 6 -15.20 0.64 2.76
CA ALA A 6 -16.26 -0.35 2.73
C ALA A 6 -16.02 -1.43 3.81
N PHE A 7 -17.08 -2.11 4.22
CA PHE A 7 -17.04 -3.16 5.24
C PHE A 7 -17.52 -4.49 4.66
N HIS A 8 -16.88 -5.58 5.07
CA HIS A 8 -17.31 -6.94 4.81
C HIS A 8 -17.19 -7.74 6.11
N GLU A 9 -18.33 -8.01 6.73
CA GLU A 9 -18.38 -8.64 8.05
C GLU A 9 -18.20 -10.16 7.95
N VAL A 10 -17.19 -10.66 8.65
CA VAL A 10 -16.96 -12.10 8.87
C VAL A 10 -16.74 -12.29 10.36
N PRO A 11 -17.75 -12.68 11.15
CA PRO A 11 -17.62 -12.87 12.60
C PRO A 11 -16.54 -13.91 12.96
N THR A 12 -15.87 -13.74 14.10
CA THR A 12 -14.94 -14.76 14.63
C THR A 12 -15.61 -15.64 15.69
N PRO A 13 -15.34 -16.96 15.73
CA PRO A 13 -15.82 -17.82 16.81
C PRO A 13 -15.07 -17.61 18.13
N THR A 14 -13.91 -16.94 18.11
CA THR A 14 -12.99 -16.83 19.27
C THR A 14 -13.28 -15.64 20.19
N ASN A 15 -14.20 -14.76 19.81
CA ASN A 15 -14.60 -13.60 20.60
C ASN A 15 -16.12 -13.69 20.86
N PRO A 16 -16.62 -13.57 22.11
CA PRO A 16 -18.04 -13.76 22.43
C PRO A 16 -19.03 -12.86 21.67
N ILE A 17 -18.57 -11.70 21.18
CA ILE A 17 -19.38 -10.77 20.39
C ILE A 17 -19.05 -10.81 18.89
N GLY A 18 -18.25 -11.78 18.45
CA GLY A 18 -17.86 -11.94 17.04
C GLY A 18 -16.83 -10.92 16.54
N ALA A 19 -16.29 -10.07 17.41
CA ALA A 19 -15.43 -8.95 17.02
C ALA A 19 -14.00 -9.38 16.66
N LYS A 20 -13.41 -8.69 15.66
CA LYS A 20 -12.00 -8.79 15.26
C LYS A 20 -11.33 -7.42 15.40
N GLY A 21 -10.06 -7.40 15.80
CA GLY A 21 -9.28 -6.16 15.83
C GLY A 21 -8.98 -5.65 14.42
N ALA A 22 -9.10 -4.34 14.21
CA ALA A 22 -8.85 -3.69 12.92
C ALA A 22 -8.02 -2.40 13.01
N GLY A 23 -7.55 -2.02 14.21
CA GLY A 23 -6.87 -0.73 14.44
C GLY A 23 -5.63 -0.52 13.57
N GLU A 24 -4.91 -1.60 13.25
CA GLU A 24 -3.71 -1.54 12.41
C GLU A 24 -4.00 -1.83 10.93
N ALA A 25 -5.21 -2.27 10.56
CA ALA A 25 -5.52 -2.74 9.22
C ALA A 25 -5.25 -1.68 8.13
N GLY A 26 -5.57 -0.42 8.43
CA GLY A 26 -5.28 0.71 7.55
C GLY A 26 -3.77 0.96 7.39
N ALA A 27 -3.02 0.99 8.50
CA ALA A 27 -1.58 1.25 8.46
C ALA A 27 -0.80 0.12 7.77
N VAL A 28 -1.17 -1.14 8.05
CA VAL A 28 -0.54 -2.33 7.47
C VAL A 28 -0.86 -2.46 5.99
N GLY A 29 -2.11 -2.18 5.57
CA GLY A 29 -2.52 -2.27 4.17
C GLY A 29 -2.04 -1.10 3.30
N ALA A 30 -2.10 0.13 3.82
CA ALA A 30 -1.87 1.33 3.01
C ALA A 30 -0.44 1.44 2.45
N LEU A 31 0.57 1.08 3.26
CA LEU A 31 1.98 1.19 2.86
C LEU A 31 2.34 0.33 1.63
N PRO A 32 2.11 -1.00 1.63
CA PRO A 32 2.38 -1.83 0.45
C PRO A 32 1.48 -1.46 -0.73
N THR A 33 0.22 -1.09 -0.51
CA THR A 33 -0.66 -0.63 -1.60
C THR A 33 -0.08 0.59 -2.31
N MET A 34 0.43 1.58 -1.57
CA MET A 34 1.03 2.77 -2.15
C MET A 34 2.31 2.44 -2.93
N MET A 35 3.18 1.60 -2.38
CA MET A 35 4.44 1.21 -3.05
C MET A 35 4.19 0.40 -4.31
N ASN A 36 3.24 -0.53 -4.28
CA ASN A 36 2.84 -1.31 -5.46
C ASN A 36 2.25 -0.39 -6.55
N ALA A 37 1.44 0.60 -6.17
CA ALA A 37 0.89 1.57 -7.13
C ALA A 37 2.00 2.39 -7.80
N ILE A 38 3.00 2.85 -7.03
CA ILE A 38 4.15 3.59 -7.57
C ILE A 38 4.95 2.72 -8.54
N VAL A 39 5.32 1.48 -8.14
CA VAL A 39 6.06 0.57 -9.01
C VAL A 39 5.25 0.23 -10.27
N ASN A 40 3.95 -0.03 -10.15
CA ASN A 40 3.09 -0.30 -11.30
C ASN A 40 3.05 0.89 -12.29
N ALA A 41 3.00 2.12 -11.80
CA ALA A 41 3.02 3.31 -12.64
C ALA A 41 4.37 3.50 -13.38
N LEU A 42 5.48 3.07 -12.78
CA LEU A 42 6.83 3.23 -13.34
C LEU A 42 7.33 2.00 -14.11
N ASN A 43 6.61 0.88 -14.04
CA ASN A 43 6.99 -0.36 -14.72
C ASN A 43 7.21 -0.19 -16.24
N PRO A 44 6.40 0.60 -16.99
CA PRO A 44 6.67 0.87 -18.41
C PRO A 44 8.01 1.56 -18.69
N LEU A 45 8.63 2.17 -17.67
CA LEU A 45 9.94 2.82 -17.74
C LEU A 45 11.07 1.89 -17.27
N GLY A 46 10.79 0.60 -17.05
CA GLY A 46 11.79 -0.39 -16.60
C GLY A 46 12.03 -0.40 -15.09
N VAL A 47 11.27 0.37 -14.30
CA VAL A 47 11.42 0.39 -12.83
C VAL A 47 10.69 -0.78 -12.21
N GLU A 48 11.43 -1.68 -11.54
CA GLU A 48 10.87 -2.83 -10.84
C GLU A 48 10.72 -2.61 -9.33
N HIS A 49 11.44 -1.64 -8.75
CA HIS A 49 11.44 -1.39 -7.32
C HIS A 49 11.79 0.06 -6.97
N VAL A 50 11.20 0.58 -5.89
CA VAL A 50 11.52 1.89 -5.32
C VAL A 50 11.77 1.74 -3.82
N GLN A 51 12.91 2.24 -3.32
CA GLN A 51 13.24 2.19 -1.90
C GLN A 51 12.38 3.14 -1.08
N MET A 52 11.73 2.63 -0.02
CA MET A 52 10.92 3.43 0.90
C MET A 52 11.77 4.35 1.80
N PRO A 53 11.32 5.58 2.10
CA PRO A 53 10.11 6.22 1.59
C PRO A 53 10.27 6.64 0.12
N ALA A 54 9.18 6.60 -0.65
CA ALA A 54 9.16 7.02 -2.05
C ALA A 54 9.21 8.54 -2.20
N THR A 55 10.33 9.15 -1.83
CA THR A 55 10.55 10.59 -2.01
C THR A 55 10.65 10.94 -3.50
N PRO A 56 10.32 12.19 -3.89
CA PRO A 56 10.48 12.64 -5.28
C PRO A 56 11.88 12.39 -5.85
N GLU A 57 12.92 12.62 -5.03
CA GLU A 57 14.31 12.36 -5.42
C GLU A 57 14.55 10.88 -5.74
N ARG A 58 14.04 9.95 -4.92
CA ARG A 58 14.24 8.52 -5.14
C ARG A 58 13.46 8.01 -6.35
N ILE A 59 12.27 8.54 -6.58
CA ILE A 59 11.49 8.28 -7.80
C ILE A 59 12.27 8.76 -9.02
N TRP A 60 12.77 10.00 -8.99
CA TRP A 60 13.57 10.56 -10.08
C TRP A 60 14.82 9.71 -10.35
N ARG A 61 15.57 9.32 -9.31
CA ARG A 61 16.75 8.43 -9.46
C ARG A 61 16.36 7.07 -10.02
N ALA A 62 15.26 6.47 -9.56
CA ALA A 62 14.80 5.17 -10.05
C ALA A 62 14.49 5.21 -11.56
N ILE A 63 13.81 6.25 -12.03
CA ILE A 63 13.50 6.45 -13.45
C ILE A 63 14.79 6.61 -14.27
N ASN A 64 15.74 7.44 -13.82
CA ASN A 64 16.98 7.68 -14.57
C ASN A 64 17.95 6.48 -14.57
N ASN A 65 17.87 5.61 -13.56
CA ASN A 65 18.73 4.43 -13.47
C ASN A 65 18.15 3.18 -14.18
N ALA A 66 16.87 3.21 -14.55
CA ALA A 66 16.21 2.12 -15.28
C ALA A 66 16.38 2.23 -16.80
N ALA A 67 16.86 3.38 -17.28
CA ALA A 67 17.18 3.66 -18.68
C ALA A 67 18.51 3.04 -19.12
#